data_AF-A0A3D2G1K3-F1
#
_entry.id   AF-A0A3D2G1K3-F1
#
_cell.length_a   1.000
_cell.length_b   1.000
_cell.length_c   1.000
_cell.angle_alpha   90.00
_cell.angle_beta   90.00
_cell.angle_gamma   90.00
#
_symmetry.space_group_name_H-M   'P 1'
#
loop_
_entity.id
_entity.type
_entity.pdbx_description
1 polymer ?
#
loop_
_entity_poly.entity_id
_entity_poly.type
_entity_poly.pdbx_seq_one_letter_code
_entity_poly.pdbx_strand_id
1 'polypeptide(L)'
;MFRNAEEKDFALYMELAQEFYHSPAVMHPIPAQYMENTFREAMRSDVYIILRILEVDGEAAGYAILSRSFSPESGSPICWIEELYIRKAYRGHGLGTKFFSSVRKEFPSARLRLEVEPENTGAVALYKRLGFTPLEYVSYVVEPDGADA
;
A
#
# COMPACT_ATOMS: atom_id res chain seq x y z
N MET A 1 -4.41 15.08 2.43
CA MET A 1 -5.60 14.27 2.70
C MET A 1 -5.46 12.93 2.01
N PHE A 2 -5.93 11.84 2.62
CA PHE A 2 -6.12 10.57 1.93
C PHE A 2 -7.58 10.46 1.53
N ARG A 3 -7.85 10.15 0.26
CA ARG A 3 -9.21 9.92 -0.28
C ARG A 3 -9.26 8.64 -1.09
N ASN A 4 -10.44 8.06 -1.28
CA ASN A 4 -10.61 7.01 -2.29
C ASN A 4 -10.19 7.55 -3.66
N ALA A 5 -9.53 6.69 -4.45
CA ALA A 5 -9.41 6.92 -5.86
C ALA A 5 -10.78 6.83 -6.54
N GLU A 6 -10.92 7.55 -7.64
CA GLU A 6 -12.08 7.54 -8.53
C GLU A 6 -11.60 7.22 -9.95
N GLU A 7 -12.51 6.87 -10.86
CA GLU A 7 -12.18 6.55 -12.27
C GLU A 7 -11.31 7.63 -12.96
N LYS A 8 -11.51 8.91 -12.60
CA LYS A 8 -10.72 10.03 -13.14
C LYS A 8 -9.24 10.00 -12.76
N ASP A 9 -8.89 9.27 -11.69
CA ASP A 9 -7.52 9.21 -11.17
C ASP A 9 -6.65 8.17 -11.91
N PHE A 10 -7.17 7.46 -12.93
CA PHE A 10 -6.43 6.41 -13.65
C PHE A 10 -5.04 6.86 -14.09
N ALA A 11 -4.96 7.98 -14.82
CA ALA A 11 -3.69 8.49 -15.34
C ALA A 11 -2.73 8.89 -14.20
N LEU A 12 -3.25 9.52 -13.15
CA LEU A 12 -2.47 9.92 -11.98
C LEU A 12 -1.92 8.70 -11.23
N TYR A 13 -2.76 7.69 -11.00
CA TYR A 13 -2.33 6.46 -10.36
C TYR A 13 -1.25 5.75 -11.18
N MET A 14 -1.42 5.64 -12.51
CA MET A 14 -0.42 5.02 -13.37
C MET A 14 0.93 5.73 -13.30
N GLU A 15 0.95 7.07 -13.26
CA GLU A 15 2.17 7.85 -13.04
C GLU A 15 2.81 7.53 -11.69
N LEU A 16 2.03 7.58 -10.61
CA LEU A 16 2.55 7.34 -9.26
C LEU A 16 3.02 5.89 -9.04
N ALA A 17 2.32 4.91 -9.60
CA ALA A 17 2.69 3.49 -9.52
C ALA A 17 3.98 3.25 -10.32
N GLN A 18 4.12 3.83 -11.51
CA GLN A 18 5.37 3.81 -12.25
C GLN A 18 6.54 4.40 -11.45
N GLU A 19 6.34 5.54 -10.77
CA GLU A 19 7.37 6.11 -9.88
C GLU A 19 7.73 5.16 -8.73
N PHE A 20 6.74 4.51 -8.11
CA PHE A 20 6.95 3.58 -6.99
C PHE A 20 7.75 2.36 -7.41
N TYR A 21 7.36 1.70 -8.50
CA TYR A 21 7.99 0.48 -9.00
C TYR A 21 9.38 0.71 -9.63
N HIS A 22 9.76 1.96 -9.88
CA HIS A 22 11.12 2.37 -10.25
C HIS A 22 11.92 2.96 -9.08
N SER A 23 11.40 2.87 -7.86
CA SER A 23 12.07 3.35 -6.66
C SER A 23 12.82 2.22 -5.92
N PRO A 24 13.79 2.55 -5.04
CA PRO A 24 14.46 1.55 -4.20
C PRO A 24 13.57 0.87 -3.15
N ALA A 25 12.26 1.16 -3.14
CA ALA A 25 11.32 0.61 -2.16
C ALA A 25 10.72 -0.75 -2.58
N VAL A 26 10.97 -1.19 -3.81
CA VAL A 26 10.49 -2.47 -4.36
C VAL A 26 11.66 -3.35 -4.78
N MET A 27 11.42 -4.65 -4.86
CA MET A 27 12.43 -5.64 -5.29
C MET A 27 12.66 -5.61 -6.81
N HIS A 28 11.59 -5.46 -7.59
CA HIS A 28 11.63 -5.45 -9.05
C HIS A 28 10.47 -4.60 -9.60
N PRO A 29 10.62 -3.99 -10.79
CA PRO A 29 9.49 -3.38 -11.48
C PRO A 29 8.50 -4.47 -11.91
N ILE A 30 7.24 -4.08 -12.08
CA ILE A 30 6.18 -4.97 -12.60
C ILE A 30 5.69 -4.48 -13.98
N PRO A 31 5.10 -5.36 -14.80
CA PRO A 31 4.44 -4.96 -16.04
C PRO A 31 3.37 -3.90 -15.80
N ALA A 32 3.27 -2.90 -16.69
CA ALA A 32 2.26 -1.85 -16.60
C ALA A 32 0.83 -2.43 -16.54
N GLN A 33 0.60 -3.56 -17.20
CA GLN A 33 -0.69 -4.27 -17.17
C GLN A 33 -1.12 -4.66 -15.75
N TYR A 34 -0.18 -4.98 -14.86
CA TYR A 34 -0.51 -5.34 -13.48
C TYR A 34 -1.00 -4.10 -12.71
N MET A 35 -0.38 -2.95 -12.94
CA MET A 35 -0.85 -1.67 -12.37
C MET A 35 -2.26 -1.35 -12.87
N GLU A 36 -2.52 -1.51 -14.17
CA GLU A 36 -3.84 -1.30 -14.76
C GLU A 36 -4.89 -2.25 -14.15
N ASN A 37 -4.56 -3.54 -14.02
CA ASN A 37 -5.44 -4.53 -13.41
C ASN A 37 -5.78 -4.16 -11.96
N THR A 38 -4.79 -3.71 -11.18
CA THR A 38 -4.98 -3.23 -9.82
C THR A 38 -5.94 -2.04 -9.75
N PHE A 39 -5.79 -1.06 -10.65
CA PHE A 39 -6.72 0.09 -10.69
C PHE A 39 -8.14 -0.36 -11.02
N ARG A 40 -8.29 -1.19 -12.07
CA ARG A 40 -9.60 -1.70 -12.50
C ARG A 40 -10.28 -2.49 -11.38
N GLU A 41 -9.53 -3.32 -10.67
CA GLU A 41 -10.08 -4.10 -9.56
C GLU A 41 -10.47 -3.21 -8.37
N ALA A 42 -9.66 -2.19 -8.05
CA ALA A 42 -9.98 -1.22 -7.00
C ALA A 42 -11.22 -0.35 -7.31
N MET A 43 -11.49 -0.07 -8.58
CA MET A 43 -12.72 0.63 -8.99
C MET A 43 -13.93 -0.30 -9.00
N ARG A 44 -13.72 -1.59 -9.31
CA ARG A 44 -14.78 -2.60 -9.37
C ARG A 44 -15.23 -3.09 -7.99
N SER A 45 -14.31 -3.27 -7.06
CA SER A 45 -14.52 -3.95 -5.78
C SER A 45 -14.47 -2.98 -4.61
N ASP A 46 -15.51 -2.99 -3.77
CA ASP A 46 -15.56 -2.29 -2.48
C ASP A 46 -15.30 -3.24 -1.28
N VAL A 47 -15.00 -4.51 -1.58
CA VAL A 47 -14.95 -5.58 -0.58
C VAL A 47 -13.57 -5.71 0.04
N TYR A 48 -12.55 -5.89 -0.80
CA TYR A 48 -11.26 -6.40 -0.34
C TYR A 48 -10.05 -5.61 -0.81
N ILE A 49 -10.19 -4.66 -1.74
CA ILE A 49 -9.11 -3.80 -2.19
C ILE A 49 -9.55 -2.34 -2.11
N ILE A 50 -8.64 -1.46 -1.70
CA ILE A 50 -8.90 -0.02 -1.59
C ILE A 50 -7.68 0.72 -2.11
N LEU A 51 -7.89 1.54 -3.15
CA LEU A 51 -6.88 2.47 -3.64
C LEU A 51 -7.15 3.86 -3.07
N ARG A 52 -6.14 4.45 -2.43
CA ARG A 52 -6.19 5.80 -1.87
C ARG A 52 -5.24 6.73 -2.60
N ILE A 53 -5.69 7.93 -2.95
CA ILE A 53 -4.83 9.03 -3.39
C ILE A 53 -4.47 9.89 -2.19
N LEU A 54 -3.19 10.25 -2.08
CA LEU A 54 -2.67 11.20 -1.11
C LEU A 54 -2.44 12.55 -1.77
N GLU A 55 -3.10 13.58 -1.25
CA GLU A 55 -2.94 14.96 -1.71
C GLU A 55 -2.36 15.85 -0.60
N VAL A 56 -1.54 16.83 -0.94
CA VAL A 56 -1.07 17.89 -0.05
C VAL A 56 -1.31 19.21 -0.77
N ASP A 57 -2.09 20.10 -0.19
CA ASP A 57 -2.44 21.42 -0.77
C ASP A 57 -3.03 21.34 -2.19
N GLY A 58 -3.78 20.28 -2.49
CA GLY A 58 -4.40 20.03 -3.79
C GLY A 58 -3.50 19.28 -4.78
N GLU A 59 -2.23 19.09 -4.45
CA GLU A 59 -1.25 18.39 -5.29
C GLU A 59 -1.12 16.92 -4.92
N ALA A 60 -0.98 16.06 -5.92
CA ALA A 60 -0.78 14.63 -5.70
C ALA A 60 0.60 14.35 -5.09
N ALA A 61 0.59 13.88 -3.85
CA ALA A 61 1.77 13.59 -3.05
C ALA A 61 2.08 12.09 -2.95
N GLY A 62 1.17 11.21 -3.39
CA GLY A 62 1.38 9.76 -3.42
C GLY A 62 0.08 8.97 -3.48
N TYR A 63 0.17 7.67 -3.15
CA TYR A 63 -0.98 6.78 -3.07
C TYR A 63 -0.75 5.68 -2.03
N ALA A 64 -1.80 4.94 -1.71
CA ALA A 64 -1.69 3.71 -0.94
C ALA A 64 -2.68 2.67 -1.48
N ILE A 65 -2.29 1.40 -1.41
CA ILE A 65 -3.16 0.25 -1.68
C ILE A 65 -3.31 -0.52 -0.39
N LEU A 66 -4.57 -0.79 -0.03
CA LEU A 66 -4.92 -1.62 1.10
C LEU A 66 -5.67 -2.85 0.60
N SER A 67 -5.42 -4.01 1.21
CA SER A 67 -6.30 -5.15 1.07
C SER A 67 -6.94 -5.55 2.40
N ARG A 68 -8.14 -6.12 2.34
CA ARG A 68 -8.90 -6.58 3.51
C ARG A 68 -9.05 -8.09 3.45
N SER A 69 -8.75 -8.73 4.56
CA SER A 69 -8.94 -10.16 4.74
C SER A 69 -9.32 -10.47 6.18
N PHE A 70 -9.38 -11.74 6.54
CA PHE A 70 -9.64 -12.18 7.91
C PHE A 70 -8.59 -13.22 8.29
N SER A 71 -8.01 -13.09 9.49
CA SER A 71 -7.07 -14.08 10.00
C SER A 71 -7.75 -15.01 10.99
N PRO A 72 -7.75 -16.32 10.72
CA PRO A 72 -8.11 -17.32 11.73
C PRO A 72 -7.16 -17.31 12.93
N GLU A 73 -5.87 -16.99 12.72
CA GLU A 73 -4.85 -16.97 13.78
C GLU A 73 -5.15 -15.89 14.85
N SER A 74 -5.56 -14.70 14.42
CA SER A 74 -5.93 -13.62 15.35
C SER A 74 -7.43 -13.53 15.62
N GLY A 75 -8.25 -14.31 14.93
CA GLY A 75 -9.72 -14.24 15.00
C GLY A 75 -10.26 -12.85 14.65
N SER A 76 -9.57 -12.10 13.80
CA SER A 76 -9.86 -10.69 13.53
C SER A 76 -9.76 -10.34 12.05
N PRO A 77 -10.42 -9.25 11.60
CA PRO A 77 -10.11 -8.65 10.32
C PRO A 77 -8.62 -8.30 10.21
N ILE A 78 -8.10 -8.34 9.00
CA ILE A 78 -6.79 -7.80 8.64
C ILE A 78 -7.01 -6.65 7.66
N CYS A 79 -6.25 -5.57 7.84
CA CYS A 79 -5.98 -4.60 6.80
C CYS A 79 -4.49 -4.73 6.45
N TRP A 80 -4.22 -5.26 5.26
CA TRP A 80 -2.89 -5.27 4.67
C TRP A 80 -2.64 -3.91 4.03
N ILE A 81 -1.49 -3.34 4.32
CA ILE A 81 -0.95 -2.19 3.62
C ILE A 81 -0.04 -2.78 2.55
N GLU A 82 -0.61 -3.01 1.36
CA GLU A 82 0.13 -3.58 0.22
C GLU A 82 1.18 -2.57 -0.24
N GLU A 83 0.77 -1.32 -0.42
CA GLU A 83 1.64 -0.26 -0.89
C GLU A 83 1.37 1.04 -0.14
N LEU A 84 2.44 1.77 0.19
CA LEU A 84 2.38 3.15 0.65
C LEU A 84 3.50 3.93 -0.02
N TYR A 85 3.15 4.66 -1.08
CA TYR A 85 4.08 5.53 -1.78
C TYR A 85 3.82 6.99 -1.44
N ILE A 86 4.90 7.69 -1.08
CA ILE A 86 4.91 9.14 -0.90
C ILE A 86 6.06 9.68 -1.73
N ARG A 87 5.77 10.62 -2.62
CA ARG A 87 6.76 11.31 -3.44
C ARG A 87 7.84 11.93 -2.58
N LYS A 88 9.08 11.90 -3.06
CA LYS A 88 10.27 12.34 -2.31
C LYS A 88 10.12 13.77 -1.74
N ALA A 89 9.55 14.69 -2.52
CA ALA A 89 9.33 16.08 -2.12
C ALA A 89 8.44 16.25 -0.87
N TYR A 90 7.55 15.28 -0.60
CA TYR A 90 6.60 15.32 0.51
C TYR A 90 7.03 14.47 1.72
N ARG A 91 8.14 13.73 1.63
CA ARG A 91 8.67 12.91 2.73
C ARG A 91 9.20 13.79 3.87
N GLY A 92 9.27 13.23 5.08
CA GLY A 92 9.74 13.96 6.28
C GLY A 92 8.66 14.79 6.98
N HIS A 93 7.48 14.97 6.39
CA HIS A 93 6.39 15.80 6.94
C HIS A 93 5.34 15.02 7.75
N GLY A 94 5.69 13.83 8.24
CA GLY A 94 4.81 12.99 9.06
C GLY A 94 3.61 12.37 8.32
N LEU A 95 3.61 12.39 6.98
CA LEU A 95 2.50 11.88 6.17
C LEU A 95 2.26 10.37 6.36
N GLY A 96 3.31 9.56 6.49
CA GLY A 96 3.18 8.13 6.83
C GLY A 96 2.51 7.92 8.19
N THR A 97 2.91 8.67 9.22
CA THR A 97 2.24 8.61 10.54
C THR A 97 0.76 8.98 10.44
N LYS A 98 0.44 10.03 9.65
CA LYS A 98 -0.96 10.44 9.41
C LYS A 98 -1.75 9.34 8.70
N PHE A 99 -1.16 8.67 7.71
CA PHE A 99 -1.77 7.53 7.02
C PHE A 99 -2.12 6.39 7.98
N PHE A 100 -1.15 5.88 8.74
CA PHE A 100 -1.42 4.78 9.67
C PHE A 100 -2.42 5.19 10.76
N SER A 101 -2.40 6.46 11.18
CA SER A 101 -3.39 6.98 12.12
C SER A 101 -4.81 7.01 11.52
N SER A 102 -4.98 7.32 10.23
CA SER A 102 -6.29 7.25 9.58
C SER A 102 -6.74 5.81 9.38
N VAL A 103 -5.85 4.92 8.94
CA VAL A 103 -6.15 3.48 8.77
C VAL A 103 -6.58 2.84 10.09
N ARG A 104 -5.89 3.13 11.21
CA ARG A 104 -6.28 2.64 12.55
C ARG A 104 -7.65 3.16 13.01
N LYS A 105 -8.03 4.38 12.60
CA LYS A 105 -9.37 4.94 12.91
C LYS A 105 -10.46 4.32 12.05
N GLU A 106 -10.16 4.07 10.77
CA GLU A 106 -11.09 3.48 9.81
C GLU A 106 -11.34 1.99 10.09
N PHE A 107 -10.29 1.26 10.50
CA PHE A 107 -10.33 -0.17 10.78
C PHE A 107 -9.90 -0.49 12.22
N PRO A 108 -10.66 -0.06 13.25
CA PRO A 108 -10.22 -0.12 14.65
C PRO A 108 -10.07 -1.54 15.21
N SER A 109 -10.74 -2.53 14.62
CA SER A 109 -10.65 -3.96 15.00
C SER A 109 -9.70 -4.77 14.12
N ALA A 110 -9.09 -4.16 13.11
CA ALA A 110 -8.23 -4.87 12.18
C ALA A 110 -6.80 -4.98 12.71
N ARG A 111 -6.20 -6.17 12.57
CA ARG A 111 -4.75 -6.34 12.63
C ARG A 111 -4.17 -5.67 11.38
N LEU A 112 -3.24 -4.72 11.55
CA LEU A 112 -2.53 -4.13 10.42
C LEU A 112 -1.33 -5.00 10.06
N ARG A 113 -1.17 -5.32 8.78
CA ARG A 113 -0.02 -6.07 8.25
C ARG A 113 0.62 -5.32 7.09
N LEU A 114 1.92 -5.49 6.94
CA LEU A 114 2.73 -4.92 5.87
C LEU A 114 3.99 -5.74 5.72
N GLU A 115 4.64 -5.61 4.58
CA GLU A 115 5.98 -6.09 4.32
C GLU A 115 6.91 -4.91 4.06
N VAL A 116 8.21 -5.11 4.29
CA VAL A 116 9.21 -4.08 4.11
C VAL A 116 10.55 -4.72 3.82
N GLU A 117 11.23 -4.22 2.80
CA GLU A 117 12.63 -4.58 2.55
C GLU A 117 13.49 -4.10 3.74
N PRO A 118 14.32 -4.97 4.35
CA PRO A 118 15.15 -4.60 5.50
C PRO A 118 16.03 -3.37 5.27
N GLU A 119 16.46 -3.14 4.02
CA GLU A 119 17.28 -2.02 3.58
C GLU A 119 16.54 -0.69 3.63
N ASN A 120 15.19 -0.70 3.65
CA ASN A 120 14.36 0.49 3.81
C ASN A 120 14.30 0.92 5.28
N THR A 121 15.46 1.29 5.81
CA THR A 121 15.68 1.69 7.21
C THR A 121 14.73 2.79 7.69
N GLY A 122 14.34 3.71 6.79
CA GLY A 122 13.36 4.77 7.07
C GLY A 122 11.96 4.24 7.33
N ALA A 123 11.48 3.31 6.49
CA ALA A 123 10.18 2.66 6.69
C ALA A 123 10.21 1.76 7.95
N VAL A 124 11.26 0.96 8.13
CA VAL A 124 11.45 0.12 9.33
C VAL A 124 11.40 0.96 10.61
N ALA A 125 12.10 2.09 10.65
CA ALA A 125 12.07 3.00 11.81
C ALA A 125 10.68 3.59 12.05
N LEU A 126 9.96 3.95 10.99
CA LEU A 126 8.57 4.40 11.08
C LEU A 126 7.67 3.31 11.69
N TYR A 127 7.73 2.08 11.17
CA TYR A 127 6.88 0.98 11.61
C TYR A 127 7.14 0.61 13.08
N LYS A 128 8.41 0.53 13.49
CA LYS A 128 8.78 0.32 14.90
C LYS A 128 8.20 1.41 15.81
N ARG A 129 8.32 2.67 15.43
CA ARG A 129 7.75 3.81 16.18
C ARG A 129 6.22 3.75 16.26
N LEU A 130 5.57 3.19 15.24
CA LEU A 130 4.11 3.00 15.19
C LEU A 130 3.64 1.70 15.89
N GLY A 131 4.55 0.97 16.53
CA GLY A 131 4.25 -0.24 17.30
C GLY A 131 4.08 -1.51 16.48
N PHE A 132 4.53 -1.54 15.23
CA PHE A 132 4.62 -2.78 14.46
C PHE A 132 5.77 -3.63 14.99
N THR A 133 5.53 -4.94 15.12
CA THR A 133 6.53 -5.95 15.48
C THR A 133 6.75 -6.89 14.30
N PRO A 134 8.00 -7.30 14.01
CA PRO A 134 8.27 -8.25 12.94
C PRO A 134 7.66 -9.62 13.26
N LEU A 135 7.36 -10.39 12.23
CA LEU A 135 6.96 -11.79 12.31
C LEU A 135 7.99 -12.62 11.55
N GLU A 136 8.43 -13.73 12.14
CA GLU A 136 9.43 -14.62 11.55
C GLU A 136 8.74 -15.74 10.76
N TYR A 137 8.13 -15.39 9.64
CA TYR A 137 7.62 -16.36 8.68
C TYR A 137 8.46 -16.37 7.41
N VAL A 138 8.57 -17.54 6.79
CA VAL A 138 9.07 -17.66 5.41
C VAL A 138 7.85 -17.68 4.49
N SER A 139 7.77 -16.73 3.57
CA SER A 139 6.73 -16.69 2.54
C SER A 139 7.09 -17.65 1.40
N TYR A 140 6.15 -18.49 0.99
CA TYR A 140 6.24 -19.34 -0.19
C TYR A 140 5.14 -18.93 -1.17
N VAL A 141 5.47 -18.87 -2.46
CA VAL A 141 4.53 -18.54 -3.53
C VAL A 141 4.64 -19.59 -4.63
N VAL A 142 3.51 -19.88 -5.28
CA VAL A 142 3.43 -20.59 -6.56
C VAL A 142 2.60 -19.73 -7.49
N GLU A 143 3.17 -19.37 -8.62
CA GLU A 143 2.45 -18.58 -9.62
C GLU A 143 1.44 -19.46 -10.35
N PRO A 144 0.28 -18.91 -10.76
CA PRO A 144 -0.65 -19.62 -11.62
C PRO A 144 0.00 -20.03 -12.95
N ASP A 145 -0.37 -21.20 -13.49
CA ASP A 145 0.09 -21.64 -14.81
C ASP A 145 -0.25 -20.58 -15.88
N GLY A 146 0.78 -20.10 -16.61
CA GLY A 146 0.63 -19.09 -17.66
C GLY A 146 0.69 -17.63 -17.21
N ALA A 147 1.07 -17.35 -15.96
CA ALA A 147 1.53 -16.03 -15.57
C ALA A 147 2.94 -15.79 -16.17
N ASP A 148 3.01 -15.28 -17.39
CA ASP A 148 4.28 -14.89 -18.00
C ASP A 148 4.93 -13.76 -17.17
N ALA A 149 6.20 -13.98 -16.80
CA ALA A 149 7.07 -13.06 -16.06
C ALA A 149 7.49 -11.83 -16.88
#